data_AF-A0A454CYM9-F1
#
_entry.id   AF-A0A454CYM9-F1
#
_cell.length_a   1.000
_cell.length_b   1.000
_cell.length_c   1.000
_cell.angle_alpha   90.00
_cell.angle_beta   90.00
_cell.angle_gamma   90.00
#
_symmetry.space_group_name_H-M   'P 1'
#
loop_
_entity.id
_entity.type
_entity.pdbx_description
1 polymer ?
#
loop_
_entity_poly.entity_id
_entity_poly.type
_entity_poly.pdbx_seq_one_letter_code
_entity_poly.pdbx_strand_id
1 'polypeptide(L)' 'MTTAAGLLPLLTETSLQAQVIQPLVISIVFGIFASTLLVLFMIPAAYAILADFGLVHKHEEI' A
#
# COMPACT_ATOMS: atom_id res chain seq x y z
N MET A 1 -2.44 6.61 -5.61
CA MET A 1 -2.85 6.88 -7.00
C MET A 1 -1.81 7.66 -7.78
N THR A 2 -1.12 8.63 -7.17
CA THR A 2 -0.04 9.42 -7.81
C THR A 2 1.21 8.61 -8.20
N THR A 3 1.57 7.55 -7.47
CA THR A 3 2.73 6.68 -7.80
C THR A 3 2.50 5.79 -9.03
N ALA A 4 1.30 5.24 -9.20
CA ALA A 4 0.97 4.39 -10.35
C ALA A 4 0.76 5.22 -11.63
N ALA A 5 0.15 6.41 -11.49
CA ALA A 5 -0.06 7.32 -12.61
C ALA A 5 1.25 7.94 -13.13
N GLY A 6 2.26 8.16 -12.28
CA GLY A 6 3.57 8.69 -12.70
C GLY A 6 4.43 7.71 -13.51
N LEU A 7 4.14 6.41 -13.44
CA LEU A 7 4.86 5.36 -14.19
C LEU A 7 4.17 4.99 -15.51
N LEU A 8 2.98 5.56 -15.78
CA LEU A 8 2.25 5.41 -17.02
C LEU A 8 3.07 5.74 -18.28
N PRO A 9 3.85 6.86 -18.36
CA PRO A 9 4.70 7.13 -19.52
C PRO A 9 5.81 6.08 -19.71
N LEU A 10 6.27 5.44 -18.63
CA LEU A 10 7.27 4.37 -18.68
C LEU A 10 6.71 3.07 -19.28
N LEU A 11 5.41 2.81 -19.09
CA LEU A 11 4.71 1.68 -19.73
C LEU A 11 4.50 1.89 -21.23
N THR A 12 4.53 3.14 -21.70
CA THR A 12 4.40 3.50 -23.12
C THR A 12 5.73 3.54 -23.87
N GLU A 13 6.85 3.41 -23.17
CA GLU A 13 8.18 3.44 -23.74
C GLU A 13 8.59 2.03 -24.22
N THR A 14 8.82 1.85 -25.51
CA THR A 14 9.13 0.54 -26.13
C THR A 14 10.63 0.26 -26.23
N SER A 15 11.47 1.07 -25.56
CA SER A 15 12.92 0.90 -25.59
C SER A 15 13.33 -0.44 -24.95
N LEU A 16 14.41 -1.05 -25.43
CA LEU A 16 14.87 -2.36 -24.93
C LEU A 16 15.19 -2.33 -23.42
N GLN A 17 15.59 -1.18 -22.88
CA GLN A 17 15.82 -0.98 -21.45
C GLN A 17 14.52 -0.86 -20.65
N ALA A 18 13.48 -0.22 -21.20
CA ALA A 18 12.19 -0.09 -20.54
C ALA A 18 11.48 -1.44 -20.36
N GLN A 19 11.67 -2.39 -21.28
CA GLN A 19 11.06 -3.74 -21.21
C GLN A 19 11.51 -4.54 -19.98
N VAL A 20 12.73 -4.31 -19.47
CA VAL A 20 13.23 -4.97 -18.25
C VAL A 20 12.67 -4.32 -16.98
N ILE A 21 12.43 -3.01 -17.01
CA ILE A 21 11.92 -2.24 -15.86
C ILE A 21 10.39 -2.36 -15.73
N GLN A 22 9.68 -2.60 -16.83
CA GLN A 22 8.22 -2.77 -16.88
C GLN A 22 7.68 -3.81 -15.88
N PRO A 23 8.18 -5.07 -15.83
CA PRO A 23 7.68 -6.08 -14.89
C PRO A 23 7.98 -5.74 -13.42
N LEU A 24 9.10 -5.05 -13.16
CA LEU A 24 9.44 -4.58 -11.81
C LEU A 24 8.42 -3.53 -11.34
N VAL A 25 8.13 -2.54 -12.19
CA VAL A 25 7.16 -1.49 -11.90
C VAL A 25 5.77 -2.06 -11.65
N ILE A 26 5.31 -3.01 -12.47
CA ILE A 26 4.01 -3.66 -12.30
C ILE A 26 3.92 -4.35 -10.93
N SER A 27 4.97 -5.04 -10.51
CA SER A 27 5.04 -5.72 -9.21
C SER A 27 4.94 -4.73 -8.04
N ILE A 28 5.65 -3.60 -8.13
CA ILE A 28 5.62 -2.55 -7.11
C ILE A 28 4.23 -1.91 -7.02
N VAL A 29 3.66 -1.53 -8.16
CA VAL A 29 2.33 -0.91 -8.20
C VAL A 29 1.29 -1.84 -7.58
N PHE A 30 1.27 -3.11 -7.99
CA PHE A 30 0.37 -4.10 -7.40
C PHE A 30 0.59 -4.26 -5.89
N GLY A 31 1.85 -4.35 -5.45
CA GLY A 31 2.21 -4.44 -4.04
C GLY A 31 1.74 -3.26 -3.20
N ILE A 32 1.85 -2.03 -3.72
CA ILE A 32 1.38 -0.82 -3.02
C ILE A 32 -0.14 -0.84 -2.88
N PHE A 33 -0.89 -1.20 -3.94
CA PHE A 33 -2.35 -1.29 -3.86
C PHE A 33 -2.80 -2.37 -2.88
N ALA A 34 -2.21 -3.56 -2.96
CA ALA A 34 -2.50 -4.67 -2.04
C ALA A 34 -2.15 -4.30 -0.59
N SER A 35 -0.98 -3.71 -0.35
CA SER A 35 -0.54 -3.27 0.98
C SER A 35 -1.46 -2.19 1.56
N THR A 36 -1.91 -1.23 0.74
CA THR A 36 -2.84 -0.19 1.18
C THR A 36 -4.16 -0.80 1.67
N LEU A 37 -4.73 -1.73 0.91
CA LEU A 37 -5.96 -2.42 1.29
C LEU A 37 -5.75 -3.27 2.55
N LEU A 38 -4.62 -3.97 2.64
CA LEU A 38 -4.26 -4.79 3.78
C LEU A 38 -4.15 -3.93 5.04
N VAL A 39 -3.41 -2.82 5.00
CA VAL A 39 -3.22 -1.91 6.14
C VAL A 39 -4.55 -1.31 6.59
N LEU A 40 -5.40 -0.86 5.66
CA LEU A 40 -6.73 -0.32 5.98
C LEU A 40 -7.61 -1.31 6.73
N PHE A 41 -7.45 -2.61 6.52
CA PHE A 41 -8.22 -3.64 7.21
C PHE A 41 -7.52 -4.17 8.48
N MET A 42 -6.21 -4.39 8.39
CA MET A 42 -5.40 -5.00 9.44
C MET A 42 -5.22 -4.08 10.64
N ILE A 43 -4.99 -2.78 10.44
CA ILE A 43 -4.82 -1.84 11.54
C ILE A 43 -6.08 -1.79 12.44
N PRO A 44 -7.29 -1.54 11.91
CA PRO A 44 -8.48 -1.54 12.77
C PRO A 44 -8.76 -2.92 13.39
N ALA A 45 -8.52 -4.02 12.69
CA ALA A 45 -8.65 -5.36 13.27
C ALA A 45 -7.66 -5.58 14.43
N ALA A 46 -6.40 -5.16 14.27
CA ALA A 46 -5.40 -5.25 15.32
C ALA A 46 -5.74 -4.37 16.54
N TYR A 47 -6.26 -3.16 16.31
CA TYR A 47 -6.75 -2.30 17.40
C TYR A 47 -7.96 -2.87 18.12
N ALA A 48 -8.90 -3.50 17.40
CA ALA A 48 -10.04 -4.19 18.01
C ALA A 48 -9.57 -5.34 18.90
N ILE A 49 -8.67 -6.19 18.39
CA ILE A 49 -8.07 -7.28 19.17
C ILE A 49 -7.34 -6.73 20.40
N LEU A 50 -6.55 -5.67 20.25
CA LEU A 50 -5.83 -5.06 21.37
C LEU A 50 -6.77 -4.45 22.42
N ALA A 51 -7.91 -3.91 21.98
CA ALA A 51 -8.97 -3.42 22.85
C ALA A 51 -9.64 -4.58 23.62
N ASP A 52 -9.88 -5.71 22.96
CA ASP A 52 -10.41 -6.93 23.62
C ASP A 52 -9.45 -7.46 24.70
N PHE A 53 -8.14 -7.32 24.50
CA PHE A 53 -7.12 -7.62 25.52
C PHE A 53 -7.03 -6.59 26.65
N GLY A 54 -7.81 -5.51 26.62
CA GLY A 54 -7.83 -4.48 27.67
C GLY A 54 -6.57 -3.61 27.73
N LEU A 55 -5.73 -3.63 26.69
CA LEU A 55 -4.47 -2.86 26.62
C LEU A 55 -4.66 -1.47 25.99
N VAL A 56 -5.87 -1.13 25.55
CA VAL A 56 -6.20 0.17 24.94
C VAL A 56 -6.78 1.10 26.01
N HIS A 57 -6.01 2.13 26.40
CA HIS A 57 -6.49 3.21 27.26
C HIS A 57 -7.10 4.32 26.40
N LYS A 58 -8.34 4.71 26.70
CA LYS A 58 -8.93 5.92 26.10
C LYS A 58 -8.10 7.12 26.57
N HIS A 59 -7.66 7.95 25.64
CA HIS A 59 -7.12 9.26 25.96
C HIS A 59 -8.31 10.08 26.50
N GLU A 60 -8.41 10.22 27.82
CA GLU A 60 -9.33 11.17 28.43
C GLU A 60 -8.89 12.57 28.01
N GLU A 61 -9.73 13.26 27.23
CA GLU A 61 -9.59 14.70 27.05
C GLU A 61 -9.82 15.38 28.41
N ILE A 62 -8.86 16.22 28.77
CA ILE A 62 -8.78 16.99 30.01
C ILE A 62 -9.83 18.09 30.02
#